data_AF-A0A0V0GA68-F1
#
_entry.id   AF-A0A0V0GA68-F1
#
_cell.length_a   1.000
_cell.length_b   1.000
_cell.length_c   1.000
_cell.angle_alpha   90.00
_cell.angle_beta   90.00
_cell.angle_gamma   90.00
#
_symmetry.space_group_name_H-M   'P 1'
#
loop_
_entity.id
_entity.type
_entity.pdbx_description
1 polymer ?
#
loop_
_entity_poly.entity_id
_entity_poly.type
_entity_poly.pdbx_seq_one_letter_code
_entity_poly.pdbx_strand_id
1 'polypeptide(L)'
;IQNKFLKIIRFKLGYQYKELSTEDVRLILNLSKLSTRREQFDVVFIYNLIHNIINCPDLVSFLNFNVPTHFIRKPFTLHSPFFKYNYLKHAGLSRMIQTTNSFPLDIFHCNLKEIKNYFSS
;
A
#
# COMPACT_ATOMS: atom_id res chain seq x y z
N ILE A 1 -8.81 6.72 12.38
CA ILE A 1 -9.40 5.88 13.44
C ILE A 1 -8.30 5.23 14.31
N GLN A 2 -7.30 4.53 13.74
CA GLN A 2 -6.27 3.80 14.51
C GLN A 2 -5.53 4.62 15.58
N ASN A 3 -5.04 5.83 15.28
CA ASN A 3 -4.30 6.61 16.28
C ASN A 3 -5.18 7.08 17.46
N LYS A 4 -6.48 7.32 17.23
CA LYS A 4 -7.40 7.65 18.33
C LYS A 4 -7.61 6.45 19.25
N PHE A 5 -7.77 5.26 18.67
CA PHE A 5 -7.85 4.00 19.42
C PHE A 5 -6.58 3.77 20.26
N LEU A 6 -5.39 3.93 19.68
CA LEU A 6 -4.13 3.78 20.41
C LEU A 6 -3.99 4.78 21.56
N LYS A 7 -4.45 6.03 21.41
CA LYS A 7 -4.49 7.01 22.50
C LYS A 7 -5.40 6.57 23.64
N ILE A 8 -6.55 5.98 23.33
CA ILE A 8 -7.48 5.44 24.34
C ILE A 8 -6.85 4.26 25.07
N ILE A 9 -6.22 3.32 24.34
CA ILE A 9 -5.54 2.19 24.97
C ILE A 9 -4.40 2.67 25.88
N ARG A 10 -3.59 3.63 25.41
CA ARG A 10 -2.52 4.22 26.22
C ARG A 10 -3.04 4.75 27.55
N PHE A 11 -4.14 5.49 27.51
CA PHE A 11 -4.81 6.00 28.70
C PHE A 11 -5.31 4.87 29.61
N LYS A 12 -5.92 3.83 29.04
CA LYS A 12 -6.40 2.66 29.81
C LYS A 12 -5.27 1.82 30.43
N LEU A 13 -4.08 1.82 29.83
CA LEU A 13 -2.90 1.15 30.38
C LEU A 13 -2.24 1.93 31.54
N GLY A 14 -2.74 3.12 31.88
CA GLY A 14 -2.26 3.91 33.02
C GLY A 14 -1.00 4.74 32.74
N TYR A 15 -0.49 4.75 31.50
CA TYR A 15 0.70 5.54 31.14
C TYR A 15 0.36 7.02 30.95
N GLN A 16 1.18 7.91 31.52
CA GLN A 16 1.08 9.35 31.26
C GLN A 16 1.55 9.68 29.83
N TYR A 17 1.07 10.81 29.27
CA TYR A 17 1.33 11.19 27.87
C TYR A 17 2.83 11.24 27.51
N LYS A 18 3.70 11.50 28.49
CA LYS A 18 5.16 11.60 28.34
C LYS A 18 5.90 10.25 28.42
N GLU A 19 5.29 9.20 28.95
CA GLU A 19 5.96 7.94 29.27
C GLU A 19 5.96 6.95 28.11
N LEU A 20 4.87 6.92 27.33
CA LEU A 20 4.73 6.03 26.19
C LEU A 20 4.30 6.77 24.92
N SER A 21 5.04 6.56 23.84
CA SER A 21 4.64 7.04 22.53
C SER A 21 3.48 6.20 21.96
N THR A 22 2.85 6.70 20.90
CA THR A 22 1.80 5.92 20.19
C THR A 22 2.40 4.72 19.44
N GLU A 23 3.68 4.75 19.11
CA GLU A 23 4.38 3.61 18.49
C GLU A 23 4.64 2.49 19.51
N ASP A 24 4.96 2.84 20.75
CA ASP A 24 5.20 1.84 21.81
C ASP A 24 3.93 1.04 22.11
N VAL A 25 2.79 1.73 22.26
CA VAL A 25 1.47 1.07 22.45
C VAL A 25 1.13 0.17 21.27
N ARG A 26 1.50 0.58 20.06
CA ARG A 26 1.27 -0.20 18.85
C ARG A 26 2.11 -1.47 18.83
N LEU A 27 3.37 -1.41 19.28
CA LEU A 27 4.25 -2.57 19.43
C LEU A 27 3.73 -3.52 20.50
N ILE A 28 3.31 -3.00 21.67
CA ILE A 28 2.71 -3.81 22.75
C ILE A 28 1.48 -4.59 22.25
N LEU A 29 0.67 -3.97 21.38
CA LEU A 29 -0.52 -4.60 20.81
C LEU A 29 -0.24 -5.44 19.55
N ASN A 30 1.02 -5.52 19.08
CA ASN A 30 1.40 -6.17 17.83
C ASN A 30 0.56 -5.69 16.62
N LEU A 31 0.28 -4.38 16.53
CA LEU A 31 -0.53 -3.81 15.46
C LEU A 31 0.33 -3.19 14.36
N SER A 32 0.11 -3.57 13.10
CA SER A 32 0.74 -2.89 11.96
C SER A 32 0.17 -1.49 11.73
N LYS A 33 0.96 -0.60 11.09
CA LYS A 33 0.51 0.77 10.82
C LYS A 33 -0.62 0.79 9.79
N LEU A 34 -1.53 1.76 9.92
CA LEU A 34 -2.61 1.95 8.94
C LEU A 34 -2.06 2.25 7.53
N SER A 35 -0.94 2.96 7.44
CA SER A 35 -0.26 3.23 6.17
C SER A 35 0.19 1.93 5.52
N THR A 36 0.95 1.11 6.24
CA THR A 36 1.46 -0.19 5.77
C THR A 36 0.32 -1.11 5.30
N ARG A 37 -0.77 -1.20 6.07
CA ARG A 37 -1.94 -2.01 5.68
C ARG A 37 -2.64 -1.47 4.43
N ARG A 38 -2.69 -0.15 4.25
CA ARG A 38 -3.26 0.47 3.04
C ARG A 38 -2.38 0.24 1.82
N GLU A 39 -1.06 0.32 1.98
CA GLU A 39 -0.11 0.02 0.91
C GLU A 39 -0.20 -1.45 0.50
N GLN A 40 -0.26 -2.37 1.48
CA GLN A 40 -0.49 -3.79 1.22
C GLN A 40 -1.79 -4.02 0.45
N PHE A 41 -2.89 -3.38 0.87
CA PHE A 41 -4.16 -3.49 0.18
C PHE A 41 -4.05 -3.00 -1.27
N ASP A 42 -3.37 -1.87 -1.50
CA ASP A 42 -3.17 -1.34 -2.85
C ASP A 42 -2.47 -2.34 -3.77
N VAL A 43 -1.33 -2.89 -3.32
CA VAL A 43 -0.54 -3.84 -4.11
C VAL A 43 -1.31 -5.13 -4.34
N VAL A 44 -1.96 -5.67 -3.31
CA VAL A 44 -2.78 -6.90 -3.44
C VAL A 44 -3.96 -6.68 -4.37
N PHE A 45 -4.60 -5.51 -4.34
CA PHE A 45 -5.71 -5.19 -5.22
C PHE A 45 -5.28 -5.17 -6.68
N ILE A 46 -4.17 -4.49 -6.99
CA ILE A 46 -3.61 -4.44 -8.34
C ILE A 46 -3.14 -5.83 -8.79
N TYR A 47 -2.46 -6.59 -7.92
CA TYR A 47 -2.09 -7.98 -8.19
C TYR A 47 -3.31 -8.82 -8.59
N ASN A 48 -4.39 -8.75 -7.81
CA ASN A 48 -5.60 -9.51 -8.04
C ASN A 48 -6.30 -9.13 -9.35
N LEU A 49 -6.23 -7.85 -9.76
CA LEU A 49 -6.73 -7.41 -11.05
C LEU A 49 -5.91 -7.96 -12.21
N ILE A 50 -4.58 -7.88 -12.13
CA ILE A 50 -3.67 -8.36 -13.17
C ILE A 50 -3.78 -9.89 -13.34
N HIS A 51 -3.92 -10.63 -12.24
CA HIS A 51 -4.02 -12.09 -12.24
C HIS A 51 -5.45 -12.61 -12.45
N ASN A 52 -6.38 -11.72 -12.80
CA ASN A 52 -7.79 -12.06 -13.03
C ASN A 52 -8.47 -12.78 -11.84
N ILE A 53 -7.98 -12.55 -10.62
CA ILE A 53 -8.63 -12.98 -9.37
C ILE A 53 -9.87 -12.11 -9.13
N ILE A 54 -9.77 -10.82 -9.45
CA ILE A 54 -10.93 -9.92 -9.55
C ILE A 54 -11.30 -9.82 -11.03
N ASN A 55 -12.40 -10.46 -11.41
CA ASN A 55 -12.93 -10.39 -12.76
C ASN A 55 -13.71 -9.08 -12.97
N CYS A 56 -13.01 -8.03 -13.35
CA CYS A 56 -13.59 -6.75 -13.72
C CYS A 56 -12.81 -6.13 -14.90
N PRO A 57 -13.17 -6.47 -16.14
CA PRO A 57 -12.47 -6.01 -17.34
C PRO A 57 -12.41 -4.48 -17.43
N ASP A 58 -13.49 -3.81 -17.03
CA ASP A 58 -13.55 -2.35 -17.01
C ASP A 58 -12.46 -1.77 -16.11
N LEU A 59 -12.25 -2.37 -14.93
CA LEU A 59 -11.26 -1.87 -13.99
C LEU A 59 -9.82 -2.15 -14.46
N VAL A 60 -9.60 -3.31 -15.07
CA VAL A 60 -8.33 -3.67 -15.70
C VAL A 60 -8.02 -2.74 -16.88
N SER A 61 -9.04 -2.29 -17.63
CA SER A 61 -8.87 -1.38 -18.76
C SER A 61 -8.27 -0.03 -18.38
N PHE A 62 -8.42 0.39 -17.11
CA PHE A 62 -7.78 1.61 -16.60
C PHE A 62 -6.29 1.41 -16.23
N LEU A 63 -5.81 0.16 -16.18
CA LEU A 63 -4.41 -0.15 -15.92
C LEU A 63 -3.63 -0.10 -17.23
N ASN A 64 -2.89 0.99 -17.42
CA ASN A 64 -1.97 1.11 -18.54
C ASN A 64 -0.59 0.57 -18.13
N PHE A 65 0.05 -0.22 -18.99
CA PHE A 65 1.41 -0.69 -18.77
C PHE A 65 2.42 0.28 -19.35
N ASN A 66 3.51 0.50 -18.64
CA ASN A 66 4.60 1.32 -19.11
C ASN A 66 5.62 0.41 -19.79
N VAL A 67 5.71 0.49 -21.13
CA VAL A 67 6.67 -0.27 -21.93
C VAL A 67 7.87 0.62 -22.22
N PRO A 68 8.99 0.46 -21.50
CA PRO A 68 10.16 1.31 -21.69
C PRO A 68 10.81 1.01 -23.04
N THR A 69 11.14 2.07 -23.80
CA THR A 69 11.85 1.95 -25.08
C THR A 69 13.36 1.72 -24.90
N HIS A 70 13.88 1.99 -23.70
CA HIS A 70 15.29 1.83 -23.35
C HIS A 70 15.43 1.14 -21.99
N PHE A 71 16.58 0.50 -21.76
CA PHE A 71 16.83 -0.20 -20.50
C PHE A 71 17.04 0.80 -19.36
N ILE A 72 16.08 0.90 -18.45
CA ILE A 72 16.16 1.74 -17.25
C ILE A 72 16.47 0.84 -16.06
N ARG A 73 17.30 1.30 -15.12
CA ARG A 73 17.69 0.53 -13.92
C ARG A 73 16.50 0.09 -13.05
N LYS A 74 15.41 0.86 -13.08
CA LYS A 74 14.14 0.56 -12.40
C LYS A 74 12.97 0.99 -13.30
N PRO A 75 12.51 0.13 -14.22
CA PRO A 75 11.35 0.46 -15.01
C PRO A 75 10.11 0.39 -14.12
N PHE A 76 9.27 1.43 -14.14
CA PHE A 76 7.94 1.33 -13.56
C PHE A 76 7.11 0.38 -14.41
N THR A 77 6.44 -0.58 -13.77
CA THR A 77 5.61 -1.59 -14.46
C THR A 77 4.34 -0.97 -15.04
N LEU A 78 3.67 -0.14 -14.25
CA LEU A 78 2.42 0.51 -14.62
C LEU A 78 2.67 1.96 -15.01
N HIS A 79 1.94 2.45 -16.01
CA HIS A 79 1.94 3.85 -16.37
C HIS A 79 1.21 4.66 -15.31
N SER A 80 1.91 5.62 -14.70
CA SER A 80 1.32 6.57 -13.76
C SER A 80 0.94 7.86 -14.51
N PRO A 81 -0.36 8.17 -14.69
CA PRO A 81 -0.77 9.41 -15.34
C PRO A 81 -0.32 10.64 -14.54
N PHE A 82 -0.13 11.74 -15.26
CA PHE A 82 0.18 13.03 -14.64
C PHE A 82 -1.09 13.67 -14.07
N PHE A 83 -1.04 14.09 -12.81
CA PHE A 83 -2.17 14.74 -12.14
C PHE A 83 -1.82 16.17 -11.78
N LYS A 84 -2.70 17.11 -12.15
CA LYS A 84 -2.57 18.53 -11.79
C LYS A 84 -2.72 18.78 -10.28
N TYR A 85 -3.51 17.96 -9.59
CA TYR A 85 -3.85 18.16 -8.18
C TYR A 85 -3.49 16.96 -7.31
N ASN A 86 -3.02 17.22 -6.09
CA ASN A 86 -2.62 16.19 -5.13
C ASN A 86 -3.77 15.25 -4.75
N TYR A 87 -5.00 15.76 -4.61
CA TYR A 87 -6.14 14.90 -4.24
C TYR A 87 -6.45 13.88 -5.35
N LEU A 88 -6.21 14.20 -6.61
CA LEU A 88 -6.33 13.25 -7.74
C LEU A 88 -5.17 12.26 -7.74
N LYS A 89 -3.93 12.74 -7.51
CA LYS A 89 -2.75 11.87 -7.39
C LYS A 89 -2.92 10.81 -6.30
N HIS A 90 -3.57 11.17 -5.19
CA HIS A 90 -3.82 10.28 -4.05
C HIS A 90 -5.21 9.62 -4.09
N ALA A 91 -5.96 9.76 -5.19
CA ALA A 91 -7.26 9.12 -5.36
C ALA A 91 -7.10 7.63 -5.71
N GLY A 92 -8.12 6.84 -5.30
CA GLY A 92 -8.31 5.40 -5.56
C GLY A 92 -7.22 4.67 -6.34
N LEU A 93 -7.45 4.46 -7.64
CA LEU A 93 -6.58 3.70 -8.54
C LEU A 93 -5.22 4.38 -8.75
N SER A 94 -5.19 5.70 -8.85
CA SER A 94 -3.97 6.49 -9.09
C SER A 94 -2.93 6.30 -8.00
N ARG A 95 -3.39 6.30 -6.74
CA ARG A 95 -2.57 5.99 -5.57
C ARG A 95 -2.10 4.55 -5.61
N MET A 96 -2.99 3.61 -5.93
CA MET A 96 -2.67 2.18 -5.98
C MET A 96 -1.60 1.84 -7.03
N ILE A 97 -1.68 2.46 -8.21
CA ILE A 97 -0.67 2.34 -9.27
C ILE A 97 0.69 2.83 -8.78
N GLN A 98 0.75 4.01 -8.15
CA GLN A 98 2.00 4.57 -7.62
C GLN A 98 2.60 3.71 -6.50
N THR A 99 1.75 3.24 -5.57
CA THR A 99 2.18 2.31 -4.52
C THR A 99 2.75 1.03 -5.11
N THR A 100 2.09 0.47 -6.13
CA THR A 100 2.54 -0.76 -6.80
C THR A 100 3.83 -0.54 -7.58
N ASN A 101 4.00 0.60 -8.25
CA ASN A 101 5.24 0.95 -8.93
C ASN A 101 6.43 1.16 -7.97
N SER A 102 6.14 1.51 -6.72
CA SER A 102 7.15 1.66 -5.66
C SER A 102 7.47 0.32 -4.97
N PHE A 103 6.66 -0.71 -5.22
CA PHE A 103 6.85 -2.04 -4.67
C PHE A 103 8.03 -2.73 -5.37
N PRO A 104 8.98 -3.33 -4.62
CA PRO A 104 10.24 -3.79 -5.18
C PRO A 104 10.16 -5.12 -5.93
N LEU A 105 9.11 -5.92 -5.71
CA LEU A 105 8.96 -7.20 -6.40
C LEU A 105 8.19 -7.02 -7.70
N ASP A 106 8.52 -7.85 -8.69
CA ASP A 106 7.78 -7.89 -9.94
C ASP A 106 6.37 -8.44 -9.70
N ILE A 107 5.37 -7.61 -9.94
CA ILE A 107 3.96 -7.94 -9.70
C ILE A 107 3.49 -9.12 -10.55
N PHE A 108 4.09 -9.37 -11.72
CA PHE A 108 3.69 -10.47 -12.62
C PHE A 108 4.25 -11.84 -12.21
N HIS A 109 5.36 -11.86 -11.48
CA HIS A 109 6.09 -13.08 -11.14
C HIS A 109 6.09 -13.39 -9.64
N CYS A 110 5.67 -12.46 -8.80
CA CYS A 110 5.53 -12.71 -7.36
C CYS A 110 4.21 -13.42 -7.02
N ASN A 111 4.17 -14.05 -5.84
CA ASN A 111 2.95 -14.63 -5.29
C ASN A 111 2.35 -13.76 -4.17
N LEU A 112 1.07 -13.98 -3.85
CA LEU A 112 0.39 -13.25 -2.77
C LEU A 112 1.08 -13.38 -1.41
N LYS A 113 1.76 -14.49 -1.13
CA LYS A 113 2.44 -14.72 0.14
C LYS A 113 3.66 -13.82 0.27
N GLU A 114 4.45 -13.68 -0.79
CA GLU A 114 5.61 -12.77 -0.86
C GLU A 114 5.18 -11.32 -0.65
N ILE A 115 4.07 -10.90 -1.29
CA ILE A 115 3.50 -9.57 -1.10
C ILE A 115 3.15 -9.36 0.38
N LYS A 116 2.42 -10.31 1.00
CA LYS A 116 2.02 -10.17 2.41
C LYS A 116 3.23 -10.17 3.36
N ASN A 117 4.24 -10.98 3.09
CA ASN A 117 5.44 -11.05 3.91
C ASN A 117 6.23 -9.73 3.91
N TYR A 118 6.32 -9.07 2.75
CA TYR A 118 6.96 -7.74 2.65
C TYR A 118 6.35 -6.71 3.60
N PHE A 119 5.02 -6.69 3.72
CA PHE A 119 4.31 -5.75 4.60
C PHE A 119 4.19 -6.20 6.06
N SER A 120 4.61 -7.43 6.36
CA SER A 120 4.60 -8.00 7.72
C SER A 120 5.96 -7.92 8.41
N SER A 121 7.00 -7.46 7.69
CA SER A 121 8.35 -7.22 8.20
C SER A 121 8.45 -5.83 8.85
#